data_AF-A0A4U5NSS3-F1
#
_entry.id   AF-A0A4U5NSS3-F1
#
_cell.length_a   1.000
_cell.length_b   1.000
_cell.length_c   1.000
_cell.angle_alpha   90.00
_cell.angle_beta   90.00
_cell.angle_gamma   90.00
#
_symmetry.space_group_name_H-M   'P 1'
#
loop_
_entity.id
_entity.type
_entity.pdbx_description
1 polymer ?
#
loop_
_entity_poly.entity_id
_entity_poly.type
_entity_poly.pdbx_seq_one_letter_code
_entity_poly.pdbx_strand_id
1 'polypeptide(L)'
;MLKPQDKPPSGNSDVLRNFTIPIKKKAPEASEPNSRDFKMFDSKELSEIQLVEIKELVTGQSYNMKQAYHFAEVQIVGNARLENNFAQRKKENIQQGVSSKESFGFVLLEGDPDEVDFICRNGLAVGRNFLGEIGSHEQGVYVSKHPDLVTPAPFFEGISLKILVVKLLLGRSKEVGIGSCDIDADPSFNSHFPVMTMEKRFMTRFDLYRSAQLFAYEHDASANVVTFPRSVLPYAVVTVHGKCPKHRLYNLITRSPAVLWEGNVEFGPKTTVPGCSLTAANRGSKPAWLGRVWNASNIVPWNKCVRSMKLAALLSPSYAGRIHFTRELNVILHNNQTCFVSYFALAMNSRNKEFTTIVNAMRTEQVASLFKGPDKSETYLIPNGELSSALSLPTYNYPMFHVLSFTQKPVARVSHEKLIEERNYTRDGPTLNQRVDSSSVILYKTFAKLYSKRGQKKKMEVKKNGSDGSGICGGLFD
;
A
#
# COMPACT_ATOMS: atom_id res chain seq x y z
N MET A 1 31.85 -54.70 54.87
CA MET A 1 30.80 -55.48 54.16
C MET A 1 30.36 -54.64 52.98
N LEU A 2 30.51 -54.96 51.69
CA LEU A 2 30.97 -56.10 50.90
C LEU A 2 31.76 -55.55 49.69
N LYS A 3 32.74 -56.32 49.21
CA LYS A 3 33.75 -55.98 48.18
C LYS A 3 33.20 -56.01 46.73
N PRO A 4 33.89 -55.38 45.75
CA PRO A 4 33.49 -55.33 44.34
C PRO A 4 33.89 -56.59 43.55
N GLN A 5 33.22 -56.84 42.42
CA GLN A 5 33.57 -57.89 41.45
C GLN A 5 33.89 -57.32 40.07
N ASP A 6 34.98 -57.82 39.49
CA ASP A 6 35.39 -57.65 38.10
C ASP A 6 34.95 -58.83 37.21
N LYS A 7 34.62 -58.45 35.96
CA LYS A 7 34.39 -59.12 34.64
C LYS A 7 34.48 -60.64 34.42
N PRO A 8 33.76 -61.10 33.36
CA PRO A 8 34.30 -61.99 32.32
C PRO A 8 34.34 -61.34 30.90
N PRO A 9 35.01 -61.98 29.91
CA PRO A 9 35.59 -61.30 28.74
C PRO A 9 34.96 -61.66 27.35
N SER A 10 35.38 -60.84 26.37
CA SER A 10 35.63 -61.10 24.94
C SER A 10 34.51 -61.59 24.00
N GLY A 11 34.27 -60.82 22.94
CA GLY A 11 33.54 -61.28 21.74
C GLY A 11 33.44 -60.22 20.63
N ASN A 12 34.47 -60.14 19.79
CA ASN A 12 34.55 -59.61 18.41
C ASN A 12 34.02 -58.19 18.07
N SER A 13 34.96 -57.28 17.90
CA SER A 13 34.82 -55.92 17.36
C SER A 13 34.94 -55.82 15.82
N ASP A 14 34.51 -56.82 15.06
CA ASP A 14 34.80 -56.90 13.61
C ASP A 14 33.55 -57.05 12.69
N VAL A 15 32.46 -56.33 12.97
CA VAL A 15 31.32 -56.24 12.01
C VAL A 15 30.81 -54.80 11.75
N LEU A 16 31.55 -53.75 12.13
CA LEU A 16 31.15 -52.35 11.83
C LEU A 16 32.18 -51.57 11.00
N ARG A 17 33.07 -52.26 10.27
CA ARG A 17 33.92 -51.64 9.25
C ARG A 17 33.34 -51.94 7.88
N ASN A 18 32.49 -51.04 7.39
CA ASN A 18 32.26 -50.68 5.97
C ASN A 18 30.85 -50.14 5.66
N PHE A 19 30.28 -49.31 6.52
CA PHE A 19 29.23 -48.38 6.11
C PHE A 19 29.80 -46.97 6.00
N THR A 20 30.45 -46.69 4.85
CA THR A 20 30.73 -45.32 4.44
C THR A 20 29.41 -44.70 4.01
N ILE A 21 28.81 -43.88 4.88
CA ILE A 21 27.70 -43.01 4.50
C ILE A 21 28.22 -42.11 3.37
N PRO A 22 27.59 -42.10 2.18
CA PRO A 22 27.96 -41.15 1.15
C PRO A 22 27.76 -39.76 1.73
N ILE A 23 28.84 -39.02 1.95
CA ILE A 23 28.76 -37.59 2.21
C ILE A 23 28.10 -37.02 0.96
N LYS A 24 26.79 -36.72 1.04
CA LYS A 24 26.13 -35.87 0.07
C LYS A 24 26.98 -34.61 0.01
N LYS A 25 27.72 -34.44 -1.09
CA LYS A 25 28.29 -33.15 -1.44
C LYS A 25 27.14 -32.17 -1.26
N LYS A 26 27.33 -31.21 -0.34
CA LYS A 26 26.41 -30.10 -0.15
C LYS A 26 26.09 -29.63 -1.56
N ALA A 27 24.83 -29.79 -1.99
CA ALA A 27 24.39 -29.14 -3.21
C ALA A 27 24.86 -27.70 -3.08
N PRO A 28 25.41 -27.07 -4.15
CA PRO A 28 25.75 -25.66 -4.06
C PRO A 28 24.52 -24.99 -3.47
N GLU A 29 24.68 -24.30 -2.35
CA GLU A 29 23.67 -23.32 -1.95
C GLU A 29 23.37 -22.56 -3.23
N ALA A 30 22.12 -22.62 -3.70
CA ALA A 30 21.72 -21.88 -4.87
C ALA A 30 21.97 -20.41 -4.50
N SER A 31 23.16 -19.92 -4.85
CA SER A 31 23.50 -18.52 -4.82
C SER A 31 22.38 -17.84 -5.57
N GLU A 32 21.71 -16.89 -4.92
CA GLU A 32 20.73 -16.02 -5.57
C GLU A 32 21.26 -15.65 -6.96
N PRO A 33 20.50 -15.87 -8.05
CA PRO A 33 20.98 -15.56 -9.38
C PRO A 33 21.39 -14.08 -9.41
N ASN A 34 22.68 -13.85 -9.71
CA ASN A 34 23.38 -12.59 -9.54
C ASN A 34 22.52 -11.36 -9.92
N SER A 35 22.29 -10.51 -8.92
CA SER A 35 21.65 -9.18 -8.93
C SER A 35 22.30 -8.12 -9.87
N ARG A 36 23.14 -8.49 -10.83
CA ARG A 36 23.98 -7.54 -11.60
C ARG A 36 23.33 -6.96 -12.87
N ASP A 37 22.22 -7.51 -13.34
CA ASP A 37 21.61 -7.13 -14.62
C ASP A 37 20.33 -6.26 -14.49
N PHE A 38 20.05 -5.76 -13.28
CA PHE A 38 18.96 -4.81 -13.04
C PHE A 38 19.49 -3.37 -13.07
N LYS A 39 18.91 -2.53 -13.92
CA LYS A 39 19.14 -1.08 -13.93
C LYS A 39 17.84 -0.35 -14.28
N MET A 40 17.63 0.78 -13.62
CA MET A 40 16.64 1.77 -14.06
C MET A 40 17.35 2.83 -14.91
N PHE A 41 16.83 3.08 -16.11
CA PHE A 41 17.37 4.09 -17.03
C PHE A 41 16.48 5.32 -17.01
N ASP A 42 17.03 6.45 -16.56
CA ASP A 42 16.29 7.71 -16.47
C ASP A 42 16.01 8.30 -17.85
N SER A 43 15.04 9.21 -17.93
CA SER A 43 14.63 9.87 -19.18
C SER A 43 15.77 10.49 -19.98
N LYS A 44 16.84 10.94 -19.31
CA LYS A 44 18.04 11.53 -19.93
C LYS A 44 18.93 10.51 -20.63
N GLU A 45 18.84 9.24 -20.25
CA GLU A 45 19.60 8.13 -20.84
C GLU A 45 18.86 7.48 -22.02
N LEU A 46 17.60 7.88 -22.28
CA LEU A 46 16.75 7.28 -23.31
C LEU A 46 16.86 8.02 -24.64
N SER A 47 16.75 7.27 -25.74
CA SER A 47 16.59 7.88 -27.06
C SER A 47 15.24 8.61 -27.17
N GLU A 48 15.18 9.64 -28.00
CA GLU A 48 13.96 10.42 -28.23
C GLU A 48 12.79 9.55 -28.70
N ILE A 49 13.07 8.54 -29.53
CA ILE A 49 12.08 7.57 -30.03
C ILE A 49 11.45 6.79 -28.86
N GLN A 50 12.26 6.25 -27.95
CA GLN A 50 11.77 5.50 -26.79
C GLN A 50 10.90 6.38 -25.88
N LEU A 51 11.28 7.64 -25.68
CA LEU A 51 10.49 8.59 -24.90
C LEU A 51 9.11 8.84 -25.53
N VAL A 52 9.08 9.05 -26.85
CA VAL A 52 7.83 9.25 -27.60
C VAL A 52 6.95 8.01 -27.54
N GLU A 53 7.50 6.82 -27.79
CA GLU A 53 6.75 5.56 -27.77
C GLU A 53 6.09 5.31 -26.40
N ILE A 54 6.82 5.49 -25.29
CA ILE A 54 6.26 5.26 -23.95
C ILE A 54 5.20 6.32 -23.63
N LYS A 55 5.43 7.58 -24.02
CA LYS A 55 4.46 8.65 -23.81
C LYS A 55 3.18 8.39 -24.62
N GLU A 56 3.29 7.97 -25.87
CA GLU A 56 2.15 7.60 -26.72
C GLU A 56 1.43 6.37 -26.19
N LEU A 57 2.16 5.37 -25.70
CA LEU A 57 1.59 4.19 -25.04
C LEU A 57 0.70 4.60 -23.85
N VAL A 58 1.23 5.42 -22.93
CA VAL A 58 0.52 5.85 -21.71
C VAL A 58 -0.66 6.77 -22.07
N THR A 59 -0.43 7.77 -22.91
CA THR A 59 -1.48 8.74 -23.27
C THR A 59 -2.55 8.15 -24.19
N GLY A 60 -2.17 7.23 -25.08
CA GLY A 60 -3.05 6.54 -26.02
C GLY A 60 -3.94 5.47 -25.37
N GLN A 61 -3.48 4.87 -24.27
CA GLN A 61 -4.28 3.91 -23.49
C GLN A 61 -5.11 4.54 -22.38
N SER A 62 -5.11 5.86 -22.24
CA SER A 62 -5.99 6.55 -21.28
C SER A 62 -7.46 6.39 -21.66
N TYR A 63 -8.32 6.08 -20.68
CA TYR A 63 -9.74 5.81 -20.91
C TYR A 63 -10.49 7.05 -21.41
N ASN A 64 -10.37 8.18 -20.70
CA ASN A 64 -11.17 9.37 -21.00
C ASN A 64 -10.34 10.65 -21.09
N MET A 65 -9.07 10.64 -20.71
CA MET A 65 -8.39 11.92 -20.42
C MET A 65 -6.95 12.02 -20.93
N LYS A 66 -6.79 12.40 -22.20
CA LYS A 66 -5.59 13.17 -22.65
C LYS A 66 -5.39 14.47 -21.84
N GLN A 67 -6.42 14.91 -21.09
CA GLN A 67 -6.44 16.13 -20.28
C GLN A 67 -6.31 15.89 -18.75
N ALA A 68 -6.24 14.64 -18.27
CA ALA A 68 -6.24 14.35 -16.81
C ALA A 68 -4.91 14.68 -16.17
N TYR A 69 -3.83 14.57 -16.94
CA TYR A 69 -2.48 14.69 -16.42
C TYR A 69 -1.48 15.15 -17.46
N HIS A 70 -0.31 15.57 -16.96
CA HIS A 70 0.90 15.79 -17.72
C HIS A 70 1.79 14.57 -17.55
N PHE A 71 2.27 14.00 -18.65
CA PHE A 71 3.41 13.10 -18.61
C PHE A 71 4.68 13.91 -18.30
N ALA A 72 5.36 13.60 -17.20
CA ALA A 72 6.48 14.38 -16.70
C ALA A 72 7.82 13.68 -16.91
N GLU A 73 7.95 12.45 -16.40
CA GLU A 73 9.21 11.70 -16.41
C GLU A 73 8.95 10.22 -16.69
N VAL A 74 9.99 9.52 -17.12
CA VAL A 74 9.98 8.08 -17.34
C VAL A 74 11.32 7.49 -16.93
N GLN A 75 11.26 6.29 -16.37
CA GLN A 75 12.41 5.44 -16.10
C GLN A 75 12.13 4.06 -16.70
N ILE A 76 12.97 3.58 -17.62
CA ILE A 76 12.83 2.22 -18.18
C ILE A 76 13.42 1.22 -17.19
N VAL A 77 12.72 0.10 -17.00
CA VAL A 77 13.18 -1.02 -16.19
C VAL A 77 13.94 -1.98 -17.09
N GLY A 78 15.26 -2.00 -17.00
CA GLY A 78 16.10 -3.03 -17.62
C GLY A 78 16.32 -4.16 -16.62
N ASN A 79 15.82 -5.35 -16.94
CA ASN A 79 15.95 -6.51 -16.07
C ASN A 79 15.95 -7.80 -16.89
N ALA A 80 17.14 -8.19 -17.37
CA ALA A 80 17.31 -9.33 -18.28
C ALA A 80 16.70 -10.63 -17.74
N ARG A 81 16.75 -10.84 -16.41
CA ARG A 81 16.14 -12.02 -15.77
C ARG A 81 14.62 -12.04 -15.95
N LEU A 82 13.94 -10.93 -15.67
CA LEU A 82 12.48 -10.85 -15.82
C LEU A 82 12.07 -10.88 -17.30
N GLU A 83 12.83 -10.22 -18.17
CA GLU A 83 12.61 -10.24 -19.62
C GLU A 83 12.72 -11.65 -20.20
N ASN A 84 13.75 -12.41 -19.80
CA ASN A 84 13.93 -13.81 -20.22
C ASN A 84 12.80 -14.70 -19.71
N ASN A 85 12.37 -14.54 -18.46
CA ASN A 85 11.24 -15.28 -17.89
C ASN A 85 9.94 -15.00 -18.65
N PHE A 86 9.67 -13.73 -18.99
CA PHE A 86 8.51 -13.33 -19.78
C PHE A 86 8.57 -13.90 -21.22
N ALA A 87 9.74 -13.85 -21.86
CA ALA A 87 9.95 -14.42 -23.20
C ALA A 87 9.78 -15.94 -23.20
N GLN A 88 10.24 -16.64 -22.16
CA GLN A 88 10.02 -18.07 -21.99
C GLN A 88 8.52 -18.37 -21.82
N ARG A 89 7.83 -17.62 -20.95
CA ARG A 89 6.38 -17.78 -20.74
C ARG A 89 5.60 -17.55 -22.04
N LYS A 90 6.01 -16.56 -22.85
CA LYS A 90 5.44 -16.32 -24.18
C LYS A 90 5.58 -17.54 -25.11
N LYS A 91 6.76 -18.18 -25.13
CA LYS A 91 7.00 -19.40 -25.91
C LYS A 91 6.15 -20.58 -25.41
N GLU A 92 6.03 -20.75 -24.09
CA GLU A 92 5.16 -21.76 -23.47
C GLU A 92 3.70 -21.56 -23.91
N ASN A 93 3.17 -20.32 -23.90
CA ASN A 93 1.81 -20.04 -24.37
C ASN A 93 1.61 -20.45 -25.84
N ILE A 94 2.57 -20.14 -26.72
CA ILE A 94 2.51 -20.53 -28.14
C ILE A 94 2.45 -22.05 -28.29
N GLN A 95 3.32 -22.78 -27.56
CA GLN A 95 3.36 -24.24 -27.59
C GLN A 95 2.06 -24.87 -27.07
N GLN A 96 1.41 -24.23 -26.09
CA GLN A 96 0.15 -24.68 -25.50
C GLN A 96 -1.10 -24.24 -26.29
N GLY A 97 -0.94 -23.53 -27.42
CA GLY A 97 -2.06 -22.99 -28.19
C GLY A 97 -2.85 -21.90 -27.44
N VAL A 98 -2.22 -21.26 -26.44
CA VAL A 98 -2.77 -20.14 -25.68
C VAL A 98 -2.30 -18.82 -26.29
N SER A 99 -3.12 -17.78 -26.21
CA SER A 99 -2.75 -16.46 -26.71
C SER A 99 -1.42 -15.97 -26.12
N SER A 100 -0.50 -15.56 -27.00
CA SER A 100 0.79 -14.95 -26.68
C SER A 100 0.84 -13.45 -27.03
N LYS A 101 -0.34 -12.85 -27.27
CA LYS A 101 -0.47 -11.43 -27.58
C LYS A 101 -0.02 -10.60 -26.38
N GLU A 102 0.98 -9.76 -26.60
CA GLU A 102 1.41 -8.77 -25.61
C GLU A 102 0.38 -7.65 -25.51
N SER A 103 0.13 -7.23 -24.28
CA SER A 103 -0.67 -6.05 -23.95
C SER A 103 0.02 -5.29 -22.82
N PHE A 104 -0.52 -4.14 -22.43
CA PHE A 104 0.03 -3.34 -21.34
C PHE A 104 -1.01 -3.15 -20.25
N GLY A 105 -0.52 -3.04 -19.02
CA GLY A 105 -1.29 -2.65 -17.85
C GLY A 105 -0.53 -1.64 -17.01
N PHE A 106 -1.23 -1.09 -16.03
CA PHE A 106 -0.78 0.06 -15.26
C PHE A 106 -1.07 -0.15 -13.77
N VAL A 107 -0.10 0.14 -12.91
CA VAL A 107 -0.23 -0.01 -11.45
C VAL A 107 0.21 1.28 -10.77
N LEU A 108 -0.59 1.78 -9.84
CA LEU A 108 -0.19 2.93 -9.03
C LEU A 108 0.89 2.51 -8.03
N LEU A 109 2.00 3.26 -7.97
CA LEU A 109 3.06 3.04 -7.01
C LEU A 109 2.88 4.00 -5.83
N GLU A 110 2.45 3.46 -4.69
CA GLU A 110 2.18 4.22 -3.45
C GLU A 110 3.29 4.03 -2.40
N GLY A 111 4.33 3.27 -2.75
CA GLY A 111 5.47 2.93 -1.90
C GLY A 111 6.59 3.98 -1.91
N ASP A 112 7.52 3.81 -0.98
CA ASP A 112 8.77 4.55 -1.01
C ASP A 112 9.68 4.06 -2.16
N PRO A 113 10.78 4.77 -2.48
CA PRO A 113 11.66 4.37 -3.58
C PRO A 113 12.21 2.94 -3.46
N ASP A 114 12.41 2.44 -2.25
CA ASP A 114 12.94 1.10 -1.99
C ASP A 114 11.91 0.02 -2.40
N GLU A 115 10.62 0.27 -2.16
CA GLU A 115 9.57 -0.62 -2.64
C GLU A 115 9.45 -0.62 -4.17
N VAL A 116 9.56 0.55 -4.82
CA VAL A 116 9.55 0.64 -6.29
C VAL A 116 10.72 -0.13 -6.88
N ASP A 117 11.91 0.04 -6.32
CA ASP A 117 13.13 -0.69 -6.68
C ASP A 117 12.94 -2.21 -6.51
N PHE A 118 12.34 -2.65 -5.40
CA PHE A 118 12.02 -4.06 -5.17
C PHE A 118 11.09 -4.63 -6.24
N ILE A 119 10.01 -3.92 -6.61
CA ILE A 119 9.08 -4.38 -7.65
C ILE A 119 9.80 -4.47 -9.00
N CYS A 120 10.57 -3.46 -9.37
CA CYS A 120 11.26 -3.43 -10.66
C CYS A 120 12.37 -4.51 -10.74
N ARG A 121 12.98 -4.87 -9.61
CA ARG A 121 13.98 -5.95 -9.54
C ARG A 121 13.37 -7.35 -9.54
N ASN A 122 12.26 -7.55 -8.83
CA ASN A 122 11.72 -8.88 -8.54
C ASN A 122 10.47 -9.26 -9.34
N GLY A 123 9.73 -8.28 -9.87
CA GLY A 123 8.41 -8.48 -10.44
C GLY A 123 7.31 -8.01 -9.50
N LEU A 124 6.07 -7.98 -10.01
CA LEU A 124 4.89 -7.69 -9.22
C LEU A 124 4.44 -8.96 -8.48
N ALA A 125 4.35 -8.89 -7.15
CA ALA A 125 3.99 -10.02 -6.31
C ALA A 125 2.48 -10.11 -6.06
N VAL A 126 1.96 -11.33 -5.94
CA VAL A 126 0.61 -11.59 -5.40
C VAL A 126 0.50 -11.09 -3.95
N GLY A 127 -0.73 -10.87 -3.48
CA GLY A 127 -1.02 -10.46 -2.10
C GLY A 127 -0.63 -9.02 -1.76
N ARG A 128 -0.22 -8.21 -2.75
CA ARG A 128 0.09 -6.80 -2.55
C ARG A 128 -1.18 -5.97 -2.35
N ASN A 129 -2.20 -6.19 -3.18
CA ASN A 129 -3.48 -5.50 -3.10
C ASN A 129 -4.26 -5.85 -1.83
N PHE A 130 -4.74 -4.84 -1.12
CA PHE A 130 -5.56 -4.98 0.07
C PHE A 130 -7.00 -5.38 -0.25
N LEU A 131 -7.60 -4.83 -1.32
CA LEU A 131 -8.94 -5.19 -1.78
C LEU A 131 -8.85 -5.81 -3.17
N GLY A 132 -9.56 -6.93 -3.37
CA GLY A 132 -9.81 -7.52 -4.67
C GLY A 132 -11.19 -7.15 -5.22
N GLU A 133 -11.37 -7.31 -6.52
CA GLU A 133 -12.66 -7.07 -7.21
C GLU A 133 -13.15 -8.29 -8.01
N ILE A 134 -12.22 -9.11 -8.53
CA ILE A 134 -12.50 -10.19 -9.49
C ILE A 134 -11.60 -11.41 -9.24
N GLY A 135 -11.24 -11.65 -7.99
CA GLY A 135 -10.42 -12.78 -7.55
C GLY A 135 -9.69 -12.50 -6.25
N SER A 136 -9.28 -13.57 -5.57
CA SER A 136 -8.53 -13.47 -4.33
C SER A 136 -7.20 -12.74 -4.55
N HIS A 137 -6.96 -11.66 -3.81
CA HIS A 137 -5.74 -10.86 -3.97
C HIS A 137 -4.46 -11.65 -3.67
N GLU A 138 -4.55 -12.75 -2.92
CA GLU A 138 -3.43 -13.63 -2.61
C GLU A 138 -3.04 -14.56 -3.76
N GLN A 139 -3.90 -14.68 -4.77
CA GLN A 139 -3.74 -15.67 -5.84
C GLN A 139 -3.34 -15.08 -7.19
N GLY A 140 -3.15 -13.75 -7.26
CA GLY A 140 -2.79 -13.08 -8.49
C GLY A 140 -2.45 -11.61 -8.25
N VAL A 141 -2.20 -10.90 -9.34
CA VAL A 141 -1.85 -9.48 -9.32
C VAL A 141 -2.91 -8.65 -10.03
N TYR A 142 -3.27 -7.53 -9.43
CA TYR A 142 -4.19 -6.56 -10.04
C TYR A 142 -3.41 -5.51 -10.82
N VAL A 143 -3.85 -5.26 -12.05
CA VAL A 143 -3.33 -4.21 -12.92
C VAL A 143 -4.50 -3.49 -13.56
N SER A 144 -4.41 -2.18 -13.73
CA SER A 144 -5.41 -1.43 -14.47
C SER A 144 -5.13 -1.48 -15.96
N LYS A 145 -6.18 -1.62 -16.77
CA LYS A 145 -6.12 -1.51 -18.22
C LYS A 145 -5.78 -0.09 -18.68
N HIS A 146 -6.08 0.92 -17.87
CA HIS A 146 -5.96 2.33 -18.25
C HIS A 146 -5.11 3.10 -17.22
N PRO A 147 -4.12 3.91 -17.63
CA PRO A 147 -3.23 4.62 -16.72
C PRO A 147 -3.96 5.71 -15.93
N ASP A 148 -5.02 6.31 -16.47
CA ASP A 148 -5.88 7.28 -15.76
C ASP A 148 -6.88 6.61 -14.80
N LEU A 149 -6.90 5.28 -14.72
CA LEU A 149 -7.75 4.48 -13.83
C LEU A 149 -6.93 3.49 -12.98
N VAL A 150 -5.71 3.86 -12.56
CA VAL A 150 -4.88 3.05 -11.64
C VAL A 150 -5.27 3.19 -10.16
N THR A 151 -6.11 4.17 -9.86
CA THR A 151 -6.76 4.41 -8.56
C THR A 151 -8.19 4.87 -8.85
N PRO A 152 -9.17 4.70 -7.95
CA PRO A 152 -10.48 5.29 -8.11
C PRO A 152 -10.50 6.81 -7.84
N ALA A 153 -9.45 7.38 -7.23
CA ALA A 153 -9.30 8.81 -7.01
C ALA A 153 -9.00 9.57 -8.32
N PRO A 154 -9.51 10.80 -8.52
CA PRO A 154 -9.08 11.63 -9.65
C PRO A 154 -7.61 12.06 -9.48
N PHE A 155 -6.96 12.40 -10.58
CA PHE A 155 -5.59 12.92 -10.53
C PHE A 155 -5.65 14.41 -10.20
N PHE A 156 -5.49 14.72 -8.91
CA PHE A 156 -5.60 16.08 -8.39
C PHE A 156 -4.47 16.98 -8.91
N GLU A 157 -4.81 18.22 -9.22
CA GLU A 157 -3.84 19.19 -9.74
C GLU A 157 -2.74 19.47 -8.71
N GLY A 158 -1.47 19.39 -9.14
CA GLY A 158 -0.29 19.58 -8.28
C GLY A 158 0.14 18.33 -7.50
N ILE A 159 -0.59 17.21 -7.62
CA ILE A 159 -0.12 15.91 -7.14
C ILE A 159 0.67 15.21 -8.26
N SER A 160 1.82 14.65 -7.88
CA SER A 160 2.63 13.78 -8.72
C SER A 160 2.36 12.33 -8.35
N LEU A 161 2.09 11.51 -9.38
CA LEU A 161 1.80 10.08 -9.24
C LEU A 161 2.86 9.29 -10.02
N LYS A 162 3.34 8.19 -9.44
CA LYS A 162 4.19 7.22 -10.12
C LYS A 162 3.35 6.03 -10.55
N ILE A 163 3.44 5.68 -11.82
CA ILE A 163 2.68 4.57 -12.41
C ILE A 163 3.68 3.58 -12.99
N LEU A 164 3.60 2.33 -12.57
CA LEU A 164 4.31 1.22 -13.20
C LEU A 164 3.55 0.80 -14.45
N VAL A 165 4.22 0.85 -15.59
CA VAL A 165 3.79 0.22 -16.84
C VAL A 165 4.31 -1.22 -16.83
N VAL A 166 3.42 -2.18 -17.06
CA VAL A 166 3.77 -3.59 -17.18
C VAL A 166 3.38 -4.14 -18.54
N LYS A 167 4.19 -5.05 -19.08
CA LYS A 167 3.80 -5.91 -20.20
C LYS A 167 3.05 -7.12 -19.67
N LEU A 168 2.03 -7.54 -20.38
CA LEU A 168 1.09 -8.59 -19.98
C LEU A 168 0.94 -9.66 -21.05
N LEU A 169 0.93 -10.91 -20.61
CA LEU A 169 0.46 -12.09 -21.36
C LEU A 169 -0.80 -12.62 -20.69
N LEU A 170 -1.97 -12.07 -21.06
CA LEU A 170 -3.24 -12.40 -20.42
C LEU A 170 -3.75 -13.82 -20.73
N GLY A 171 -3.19 -14.47 -21.75
CA GLY A 171 -3.52 -15.85 -22.11
C GLY A 171 -5.02 -16.07 -22.35
N ARG A 172 -5.56 -17.13 -21.74
CA ARG A 172 -7.00 -17.41 -21.74
C ARG A 172 -7.64 -16.67 -20.57
N SER A 173 -8.55 -15.74 -20.86
CA SER A 173 -9.19 -14.90 -19.85
C SER A 173 -10.58 -15.40 -19.48
N LYS A 174 -10.94 -15.31 -18.19
CA LYS A 174 -12.27 -15.61 -17.65
C LYS A 174 -13.02 -14.33 -17.35
N GLU A 175 -14.29 -14.31 -17.72
CA GLU A 175 -15.23 -13.28 -17.32
C GLU A 175 -15.67 -13.48 -15.87
N VAL A 176 -15.55 -12.45 -15.04
CA VAL A 176 -15.89 -12.51 -13.62
C VAL A 176 -16.74 -11.31 -13.23
N GLY A 177 -17.77 -11.54 -12.42
CA GLY A 177 -18.61 -10.47 -11.88
C GLY A 177 -17.83 -9.57 -10.94
N ILE A 178 -18.08 -8.27 -11.01
CA ILE A 178 -17.48 -7.30 -10.09
C ILE A 178 -17.94 -7.60 -8.65
N GLY A 179 -17.00 -7.58 -7.69
CA GLY A 179 -17.23 -7.95 -6.30
C GLY A 179 -16.98 -9.43 -5.99
N SER A 180 -16.60 -10.24 -6.98
CA SER A 180 -16.24 -11.65 -6.77
C SER A 180 -14.79 -11.80 -6.24
N CYS A 181 -14.51 -11.18 -5.09
CA CYS A 181 -13.15 -11.10 -4.56
C CYS A 181 -12.64 -12.36 -3.85
N ASP A 182 -13.49 -13.34 -3.56
CA ASP A 182 -13.08 -14.64 -2.98
C ASP A 182 -12.90 -15.75 -4.03
N ILE A 183 -13.05 -15.45 -5.32
CA ILE A 183 -12.89 -16.47 -6.35
C ILE A 183 -11.42 -16.85 -6.48
N ASP A 184 -11.14 -18.15 -6.40
CA ASP A 184 -9.81 -18.69 -6.62
C ASP A 184 -9.36 -18.55 -8.08
N ALA A 185 -8.05 -18.43 -8.28
CA ALA A 185 -7.40 -18.49 -9.58
C ALA A 185 -7.64 -19.87 -10.22
N ASP A 186 -8.39 -19.89 -11.32
CA ASP A 186 -8.74 -21.13 -12.02
C ASP A 186 -7.58 -21.58 -12.91
N PRO A 187 -6.96 -22.76 -12.69
CA PRO A 187 -5.82 -23.21 -13.51
C PRO A 187 -6.12 -23.37 -15.00
N SER A 188 -7.40 -23.41 -15.39
CA SER A 188 -7.84 -23.49 -16.79
C SER A 188 -7.71 -22.16 -17.54
N PHE A 189 -7.47 -21.07 -16.82
CA PHE A 189 -7.34 -19.70 -17.30
C PHE A 189 -6.02 -19.09 -16.81
N ASN A 190 -5.74 -17.88 -17.28
CA ASN A 190 -4.52 -17.14 -16.94
C ASN A 190 -4.81 -15.74 -16.40
N SER A 191 -6.04 -15.26 -16.57
CA SER A 191 -6.47 -13.96 -16.10
C SER A 191 -7.98 -13.88 -15.93
N HIS A 192 -8.43 -12.95 -15.09
CA HIS A 192 -9.81 -12.52 -15.02
C HIS A 192 -9.97 -11.09 -15.53
N PHE A 193 -11.13 -10.80 -16.08
CA PHE A 193 -11.58 -9.44 -16.37
C PHE A 193 -13.02 -9.24 -15.92
N PRO A 194 -13.38 -8.02 -15.52
CA PRO A 194 -14.68 -7.72 -14.96
C PRO A 194 -15.74 -7.69 -16.04
N VAL A 195 -16.90 -8.29 -15.76
CA VAL A 195 -18.13 -8.06 -16.50
C VAL A 195 -18.92 -6.96 -15.80
N MET A 196 -19.31 -5.94 -16.57
CA MET A 196 -20.11 -4.82 -16.09
C MET A 196 -21.38 -4.70 -16.93
N THR A 197 -22.53 -4.66 -16.25
CA THR A 197 -23.86 -4.63 -16.87
C THR A 197 -24.40 -3.21 -17.07
N MET A 198 -23.84 -2.21 -16.40
CA MET A 198 -24.22 -0.81 -16.57
C MET A 198 -23.67 -0.22 -17.87
N GLU A 199 -24.42 0.70 -18.50
CA GLU A 199 -23.90 1.47 -19.63
C GLU A 199 -22.81 2.46 -19.17
N LYS A 200 -21.73 2.57 -19.95
CA LYS A 200 -20.56 3.41 -19.62
C LYS A 200 -20.89 4.86 -19.28
N ARG A 201 -21.92 5.45 -19.90
CA ARG A 201 -22.32 6.86 -19.68
C ARG A 201 -22.88 7.14 -18.28
N PHE A 202 -23.33 6.12 -17.56
CA PHE A 202 -23.87 6.25 -16.20
C PHE A 202 -22.87 5.85 -15.12
N MET A 203 -21.68 5.36 -15.50
CA MET A 203 -20.68 4.91 -14.55
C MET A 203 -20.01 6.08 -13.85
N THR A 204 -19.88 5.97 -12.52
CA THR A 204 -19.00 6.85 -11.77
C THR A 204 -17.53 6.54 -12.10
N ARG A 205 -16.62 7.43 -11.70
CA ARG A 205 -15.18 7.15 -11.80
C ARG A 205 -14.78 5.89 -11.03
N PHE A 206 -15.44 5.63 -9.90
CA PHE A 206 -15.23 4.44 -9.09
C PHE A 206 -15.63 3.18 -9.87
N ASP A 207 -16.79 3.18 -10.53
CA ASP A 207 -17.24 2.07 -11.38
C ASP A 207 -16.31 1.84 -12.58
N LEU A 208 -15.84 2.93 -13.20
CA LEU A 208 -14.87 2.86 -14.29
C LEU A 208 -13.57 2.22 -13.84
N TYR A 209 -13.04 2.63 -12.68
CA TYR A 209 -11.86 2.02 -12.08
C TYR A 209 -12.03 0.51 -11.87
N ARG A 210 -13.16 0.08 -11.31
CA ARG A 210 -13.47 -1.35 -11.07
C ARG A 210 -13.57 -2.13 -12.38
N SER A 211 -14.22 -1.54 -13.40
CA SER A 211 -14.34 -2.14 -14.73
C SER A 211 -13.03 -2.19 -15.53
N ALA A 212 -12.03 -1.41 -15.13
CA ALA A 212 -10.72 -1.37 -15.77
C ALA A 212 -9.72 -2.35 -15.16
N GLN A 213 -10.06 -3.02 -14.05
CA GLN A 213 -9.15 -3.98 -13.41
C GLN A 213 -8.93 -5.21 -14.29
N LEU A 214 -7.71 -5.72 -14.25
CA LEU A 214 -7.32 -7.01 -14.81
C LEU A 214 -6.64 -7.78 -13.69
N PHE A 215 -6.98 -9.05 -13.53
CA PHE A 215 -6.37 -9.90 -12.53
C PHE A 215 -5.58 -10.99 -13.24
N ALA A 216 -4.26 -10.95 -13.14
CA ALA A 216 -3.37 -11.89 -13.81
C ALA A 216 -2.77 -12.85 -12.78
N TYR A 217 -2.71 -14.13 -13.12
CA TYR A 217 -2.16 -15.16 -12.24
C TYR A 217 -1.45 -16.24 -13.04
N GLU A 218 -0.65 -17.03 -12.35
CA GLU A 218 0.09 -18.14 -12.93
C GLU A 218 0.14 -19.28 -11.91
N HIS A 219 -0.03 -20.49 -12.42
CA HIS A 219 0.17 -21.70 -11.65
C HIS A 219 1.44 -22.40 -12.13
N ASP A 220 2.17 -23.00 -11.20
CA ASP A 220 3.31 -23.86 -11.52
C ASP A 220 2.84 -25.25 -12.01
N ALA A 221 3.80 -26.13 -12.31
CA ALA A 221 3.49 -27.49 -12.77
C ALA A 221 2.75 -28.35 -11.73
N SER A 222 2.76 -27.94 -10.46
CA SER A 222 2.05 -28.58 -9.35
C SER A 222 0.72 -27.89 -9.04
N ALA A 223 0.25 -26.99 -9.93
CA ALA A 223 -0.96 -26.21 -9.79
C ALA A 223 -0.98 -25.24 -8.58
N ASN A 224 0.20 -24.90 -8.03
CA ASN A 224 0.29 -23.89 -6.98
C ASN A 224 0.39 -22.49 -7.60
N VAL A 225 -0.19 -21.48 -6.95
CA VAL A 225 -0.03 -20.09 -7.36
C VAL A 225 1.43 -19.66 -7.26
N VAL A 226 1.93 -19.06 -8.32
CA VAL A 226 3.27 -18.46 -8.37
C VAL A 226 3.24 -17.06 -7.77
N THR A 227 4.14 -16.80 -6.82
CA THR A 227 4.22 -15.50 -6.13
C THR A 227 4.48 -14.32 -7.07
N PHE A 228 5.29 -14.52 -8.11
CA PHE A 228 5.63 -13.54 -9.14
C PHE A 228 5.27 -14.08 -10.53
N PRO A 229 4.04 -13.85 -11.02
CA PRO A 229 3.62 -14.34 -12.33
C PRO A 229 4.56 -13.86 -13.45
N ARG A 230 5.13 -14.78 -14.22
CA ARG A 230 6.05 -14.47 -15.34
C ARG A 230 5.31 -13.83 -16.51
N SER A 231 3.98 -13.93 -16.54
CA SER A 231 3.08 -13.25 -17.46
C SER A 231 2.99 -11.72 -17.23
N VAL A 232 3.59 -11.19 -16.17
CA VAL A 232 3.58 -9.76 -15.81
C VAL A 232 5.01 -9.25 -15.68
N LEU A 233 5.43 -8.41 -16.61
CA LEU A 233 6.79 -7.87 -16.69
C LEU A 233 6.80 -6.36 -16.41
N PRO A 234 7.42 -5.89 -15.31
CA PRO A 234 7.75 -4.47 -15.13
C PRO A 234 8.52 -3.94 -16.34
N TYR A 235 8.03 -2.86 -16.95
CA TYR A 235 8.58 -2.29 -18.17
C TYR A 235 9.11 -0.88 -17.99
N ALA A 236 8.31 0.01 -17.40
CA ALA A 236 8.71 1.39 -17.15
C ALA A 236 7.99 1.95 -15.92
N VAL A 237 8.61 2.91 -15.24
CA VAL A 237 7.96 3.74 -14.23
C VAL A 237 7.78 5.12 -14.84
N VAL A 238 6.55 5.62 -14.88
CA VAL A 238 6.23 6.96 -15.40
C VAL A 238 5.74 7.86 -14.28
N THR A 239 6.22 9.09 -14.28
CA THR A 239 5.72 10.14 -13.39
C THR A 239 4.73 10.99 -14.16
N VAL A 240 3.53 11.15 -13.58
CA VAL A 240 2.49 12.03 -14.13
C VAL A 240 2.08 13.09 -13.11
N HIS A 241 1.67 14.27 -13.58
CA HIS A 241 1.10 15.32 -12.74
C HIS A 241 -0.36 15.54 -13.07
N GLY A 242 -1.25 15.52 -12.07
CA GLY A 242 -2.66 15.81 -12.29
C GLY A 242 -2.87 17.21 -12.90
N LYS A 243 -3.85 17.32 -13.79
CA LYS A 243 -4.16 18.55 -14.56
C LYS A 243 -5.59 19.06 -14.37
N CYS A 244 -6.44 18.40 -13.56
CA CYS A 244 -7.85 18.77 -13.51
C CYS A 244 -8.14 19.90 -12.49
N PRO A 245 -8.54 21.11 -12.93
CA PRO A 245 -8.80 22.23 -12.02
C PRO A 245 -10.05 22.02 -11.16
N LYS A 246 -11.00 21.19 -11.63
CA LYS A 246 -12.19 20.76 -10.86
C LYS A 246 -11.81 19.86 -9.68
N HIS A 247 -10.64 19.24 -9.73
CA HIS A 247 -10.07 18.40 -8.67
C HIS A 247 -8.86 19.11 -8.06
N ARG A 248 -9.01 20.38 -7.69
CA ARG A 248 -8.07 21.07 -6.81
C ARG A 248 -8.42 20.78 -5.37
N LEU A 249 -7.47 20.24 -4.62
CA LEU A 249 -7.51 20.29 -3.16
C LEU A 249 -7.06 21.70 -2.77
N TYR A 250 -8.01 22.65 -2.79
CA TYR A 250 -7.77 24.09 -2.65
C TYR A 250 -6.85 24.47 -1.47
N ASN A 251 -6.75 23.62 -0.45
CA ASN A 251 -6.00 23.88 0.77
C ASN A 251 -4.89 22.86 1.11
N LEU A 252 -4.70 21.77 0.33
CA LEU A 252 -3.67 20.75 0.62
C LEU A 252 -2.43 20.87 -0.27
N ILE A 253 -2.52 21.58 -1.39
CA ILE A 253 -1.47 21.65 -2.42
C ILE A 253 -1.04 23.11 -2.69
N THR A 254 -1.70 24.09 -2.07
CA THR A 254 -1.33 25.51 -2.22
C THR A 254 -0.07 25.86 -1.43
N ARG A 255 0.65 26.91 -1.84
CA ARG A 255 1.86 27.45 -1.16
C ARG A 255 1.61 27.85 0.31
N SER A 256 0.36 27.88 0.77
CA SER A 256 -0.03 28.18 2.15
C SER A 256 -1.26 27.33 2.51
N PRO A 257 -1.09 26.04 2.85
CA PRO A 257 -2.20 25.20 3.25
C PRO A 257 -2.85 25.75 4.51
N ALA A 258 -4.18 25.67 4.60
CA ALA A 258 -4.90 26.10 5.78
C ALA A 258 -4.68 25.09 6.91
N VAL A 259 -3.61 25.28 7.68
CA VAL A 259 -3.29 24.50 8.87
C VAL A 259 -4.37 24.79 9.91
N LEU A 260 -5.17 23.78 10.24
CA LEU A 260 -6.24 23.86 11.23
C LEU A 260 -5.73 23.58 12.64
N TRP A 261 -4.64 22.82 12.74
CA TRP A 261 -4.07 22.41 14.01
C TRP A 261 -2.62 22.02 13.84
N GLU A 262 -1.82 22.36 14.86
CA GLU A 262 -0.49 21.83 15.05
C GLU A 262 -0.37 21.26 16.46
N GLY A 263 0.30 20.13 16.58
CA GLY A 263 0.53 19.51 17.88
C GLY A 263 1.26 18.18 17.80
N ASN A 264 1.14 17.40 18.86
CA ASN A 264 1.86 16.15 19.01
C ASN A 264 0.92 14.97 18.78
N VAL A 265 1.40 13.91 18.14
CA VAL A 265 0.65 12.67 17.93
C VAL A 265 1.35 11.51 18.64
N GLU A 266 0.61 10.79 19.46
CA GLU A 266 1.10 9.66 20.24
C GLU A 266 0.63 8.35 19.63
N PHE A 267 1.54 7.57 19.06
CA PHE A 267 1.24 6.24 18.50
C PHE A 267 1.41 5.11 19.53
N GLY A 268 1.81 5.44 20.76
CA GLY A 268 2.00 4.50 21.85
C GLY A 268 2.68 5.17 23.07
N PRO A 269 2.80 4.45 24.19
CA PRO A 269 3.22 5.02 25.49
C PRO A 269 4.56 5.76 25.51
N LYS A 270 5.43 5.54 24.51
CA LYS A 270 6.72 6.24 24.40
C LYS A 270 7.02 6.73 22.97
N THR A 271 6.03 6.69 22.07
CA THR A 271 6.16 7.10 20.66
C THR A 271 5.32 8.34 20.43
N THR A 272 5.90 9.49 20.74
CA THR A 272 5.29 10.81 20.50
C THR A 272 6.03 11.48 19.37
N VAL A 273 5.31 11.82 18.31
CA VAL A 273 5.82 12.61 17.19
C VAL A 273 5.35 14.07 17.37
N PRO A 274 6.27 15.02 17.60
CA PRO A 274 5.92 16.42 17.74
C PRO A 274 5.81 17.14 16.40
N GLY A 275 5.09 18.26 16.36
CA GLY A 275 5.06 19.15 15.20
C GLY A 275 4.33 18.58 13.99
N CYS A 276 3.28 17.78 14.23
CA CYS A 276 2.36 17.36 13.19
C CYS A 276 1.36 18.48 12.89
N SER A 277 1.09 18.71 11.61
CA SER A 277 0.15 19.72 11.14
C SER A 277 -1.04 19.03 10.47
N LEU A 278 -2.24 19.36 10.91
CA LEU A 278 -3.50 18.92 10.32
C LEU A 278 -4.00 20.01 9.37
N THR A 279 -4.22 19.63 8.12
CA THR A 279 -4.63 20.55 7.05
C THR A 279 -5.99 20.15 6.50
N ALA A 280 -6.84 21.14 6.24
CA ALA A 280 -8.19 20.91 5.73
C ALA A 280 -8.14 20.56 4.23
N ALA A 281 -8.79 19.48 3.80
CA ALA A 281 -8.96 19.22 2.36
C ALA A 281 -9.84 20.28 1.68
N ASN A 282 -10.99 20.59 2.30
CA ASN A 282 -12.06 21.40 1.72
C ASN A 282 -12.60 22.46 2.68
N ARG A 283 -11.74 23.22 3.36
CA ARG A 283 -12.17 24.20 4.39
C ARG A 283 -13.01 23.55 5.52
N GLY A 284 -12.71 22.30 5.85
CA GLY A 284 -13.27 21.61 7.01
C GLY A 284 -12.91 22.35 8.30
N SER A 285 -13.72 22.16 9.33
CA SER A 285 -13.50 22.73 10.65
C SER A 285 -12.60 21.83 11.48
N LYS A 286 -11.75 22.40 12.33
CA LYS A 286 -10.94 21.64 13.29
C LYS A 286 -11.88 20.77 14.17
N PRO A 287 -11.62 19.45 14.34
CA PRO A 287 -12.40 18.63 15.25
C PRO A 287 -12.34 19.15 16.69
N ALA A 288 -13.49 19.24 17.36
CA ALA A 288 -13.60 19.82 18.71
C ALA A 288 -12.82 19.04 19.78
N TRP A 289 -12.70 17.73 19.63
CA TRP A 289 -11.96 16.84 20.54
C TRP A 289 -10.43 17.01 20.42
N LEU A 290 -9.94 17.66 19.37
CA LEU A 290 -8.51 17.72 19.08
C LEU A 290 -7.82 18.75 19.99
N GLY A 291 -7.22 18.27 21.08
CA GLY A 291 -6.40 19.04 22.02
C GLY A 291 -4.99 19.37 21.49
N ARG A 292 -4.03 19.63 22.38
CA ARG A 292 -2.60 19.82 22.00
C ARG A 292 -1.90 18.50 21.61
N VAL A 293 -2.40 17.40 22.15
CA VAL A 293 -1.86 16.05 21.93
C VAL A 293 -3.00 15.16 21.44
N TRP A 294 -2.77 14.46 20.34
CA TRP A 294 -3.68 13.45 19.82
C TRP A 294 -3.13 12.06 20.13
N ASN A 295 -3.86 11.29 20.95
CA ASN A 295 -3.59 9.88 21.14
C ASN A 295 -4.12 9.05 19.94
N ALA A 296 -3.19 8.49 19.18
CA ALA A 296 -3.40 7.60 18.03
C ALA A 296 -2.85 6.18 18.32
N SER A 297 -2.84 5.74 19.58
CA SER A 297 -2.25 4.46 19.98
C SER A 297 -3.17 3.26 19.76
N ASN A 298 -4.45 3.47 19.47
CA ASN A 298 -5.39 2.40 19.18
C ASN A 298 -5.27 1.96 17.72
N ILE A 299 -4.35 1.03 17.47
CA ILE A 299 -4.05 0.49 16.14
C ILE A 299 -5.05 -0.63 15.78
N VAL A 300 -5.62 -0.53 14.59
CA VAL A 300 -6.66 -1.42 14.07
C VAL A 300 -6.27 -1.88 12.66
N PRO A 301 -6.30 -3.20 12.37
CA PRO A 301 -6.08 -3.71 11.02
C PRO A 301 -7.11 -3.17 10.01
N TRP A 302 -6.68 -2.92 8.77
CA TRP A 302 -7.52 -2.36 7.71
C TRP A 302 -8.77 -3.19 7.46
N ASN A 303 -8.69 -4.53 7.50
CA ASN A 303 -9.84 -5.42 7.33
C ASN A 303 -10.93 -5.19 8.41
N LYS A 304 -10.56 -4.78 9.62
CA LYS A 304 -11.50 -4.43 10.68
C LYS A 304 -12.03 -3.01 10.50
N CYS A 305 -11.23 -2.09 9.98
CA CYS A 305 -11.66 -0.74 9.64
C CYS A 305 -12.78 -0.74 8.60
N VAL A 306 -12.61 -1.47 7.50
CA VAL A 306 -13.58 -1.52 6.39
C VAL A 306 -14.82 -2.36 6.68
N ARG A 307 -14.80 -3.18 7.74
CA ARG A 307 -16.01 -3.82 8.29
C ARG A 307 -16.86 -2.87 9.13
N SER A 308 -16.36 -1.68 9.47
CA SER A 308 -17.19 -0.67 10.13
C SER A 308 -18.24 -0.12 9.17
N MET A 309 -19.49 0.03 9.61
CA MET A 309 -20.56 0.59 8.75
C MET A 309 -20.19 1.95 8.15
N LYS A 310 -19.47 2.77 8.93
CA LYS A 310 -19.04 4.13 8.55
C LYS A 310 -18.02 4.09 7.39
N LEU A 311 -16.96 3.30 7.52
CA LEU A 311 -15.92 3.23 6.48
C LEU A 311 -16.38 2.40 5.28
N ALA A 312 -17.15 1.32 5.49
CA ALA A 312 -17.76 0.52 4.44
C ALA A 312 -18.64 1.37 3.50
N ALA A 313 -19.42 2.30 4.06
CA ALA A 313 -20.22 3.21 3.26
C ALA A 313 -19.37 4.06 2.30
N LEU A 314 -18.17 4.50 2.71
CA LEU A 314 -17.28 5.27 1.84
C LEU A 314 -16.62 4.47 0.72
N LEU A 315 -16.67 3.13 0.79
CA LEU A 315 -16.22 2.24 -0.28
C LEU A 315 -17.31 1.97 -1.32
N SER A 316 -18.53 2.48 -1.13
CA SER A 316 -19.61 2.27 -2.09
C SER A 316 -19.56 3.28 -3.25
N PRO A 317 -20.06 2.92 -4.44
CA PRO A 317 -20.15 3.84 -5.58
C PRO A 317 -20.89 5.14 -5.27
N SER A 318 -21.83 5.13 -4.31
CA SER A 318 -22.63 6.30 -3.92
C SER A 318 -21.83 7.36 -3.16
N TYR A 319 -20.72 6.99 -2.50
CA TYR A 319 -19.93 7.90 -1.66
C TYR A 319 -18.44 7.96 -2.02
N ALA A 320 -17.90 6.95 -2.70
CA ALA A 320 -16.49 6.86 -3.07
C ALA A 320 -16.00 8.15 -3.76
N GLY A 321 -15.00 8.79 -3.17
CA GLY A 321 -14.39 10.02 -3.70
C GLY A 321 -15.24 11.29 -3.56
N ARG A 322 -16.47 11.21 -3.05
CA ARG A 322 -17.34 12.40 -2.91
C ARG A 322 -16.90 13.35 -1.81
N ILE A 323 -16.18 12.82 -0.82
CA ILE A 323 -15.65 13.59 0.31
C ILE A 323 -14.69 14.73 -0.14
N HIS A 324 -14.16 14.66 -1.36
CA HIS A 324 -13.29 15.69 -1.94
C HIS A 324 -14.03 16.91 -2.49
N PHE A 325 -15.36 16.86 -2.63
CA PHE A 325 -16.13 17.97 -3.19
C PHE A 325 -16.90 18.76 -2.13
N THR A 326 -16.92 18.26 -0.91
CA THR A 326 -17.65 18.87 0.21
C THR A 326 -16.75 19.10 1.41
N ARG A 327 -17.16 20.05 2.26
CA ARG A 327 -16.53 20.25 3.59
C ARG A 327 -16.82 19.08 4.51
N GLU A 328 -18.03 18.56 4.40
CA GLU A 328 -18.58 17.49 5.21
C GLU A 328 -19.60 16.71 4.36
N LEU A 329 -19.42 15.40 4.26
CA LEU A 329 -20.29 14.51 3.49
C LEU A 329 -21.31 13.87 4.41
N ASN A 330 -22.59 13.98 4.06
CA ASN A 330 -23.67 13.23 4.69
C ASN A 330 -23.67 11.80 4.15
N VAL A 331 -23.61 10.82 5.05
CA VAL A 331 -23.61 9.40 4.74
C VAL A 331 -24.78 8.74 5.44
N ILE A 332 -25.65 8.11 4.66
CA ILE A 332 -26.71 7.23 5.14
C ILE A 332 -26.13 5.83 5.23
N LEU A 333 -26.11 5.27 6.43
CA LEU A 333 -25.63 3.93 6.73
C LEU A 333 -26.72 2.89 6.41
N HIS A 334 -26.33 1.63 6.23
CA HIS A 334 -27.24 0.51 5.97
C HIS A 334 -28.38 0.37 7.00
N ASN A 335 -28.14 0.75 8.25
CA ASN A 335 -29.16 0.73 9.31
C ASN A 335 -30.05 1.99 9.31
N ASN A 336 -30.09 2.76 8.21
CA ASN A 336 -30.78 4.02 8.03
C ASN A 336 -30.36 5.14 8.98
N GLN A 337 -29.26 4.99 9.72
CA GLN A 337 -28.70 6.08 10.51
C GLN A 337 -27.88 7.01 9.62
N THR A 338 -28.00 8.30 9.86
CA THR A 338 -27.15 9.31 9.21
C THR A 338 -25.92 9.59 10.05
N CYS A 339 -24.77 9.68 9.39
CA CYS A 339 -23.56 10.26 9.96
C CYS A 339 -22.94 11.27 8.98
N PHE A 340 -21.99 12.04 9.48
CA PHE A 340 -21.30 13.08 8.72
C PHE A 340 -19.81 12.79 8.75
N VAL A 341 -19.12 12.95 7.62
CA VAL A 341 -17.68 12.71 7.54
C VAL A 341 -16.93 13.91 6.98
N SER A 342 -15.84 14.27 7.67
CA SER A 342 -14.89 15.29 7.25
C SER A 342 -13.53 14.68 6.92
N TYR A 343 -12.86 15.23 5.91
CA TYR A 343 -11.54 14.78 5.46
C TYR A 343 -10.45 15.83 5.71
N PHE A 344 -9.36 15.37 6.32
CA PHE A 344 -8.15 16.16 6.58
C PHE A 344 -6.90 15.36 6.21
N ALA A 345 -5.78 16.06 6.02
CA ALA A 345 -4.46 15.45 5.88
C ALA A 345 -3.58 15.83 7.07
N LEU A 346 -3.00 14.81 7.71
CA LEU A 346 -2.01 14.97 8.77
C LEU A 346 -0.62 14.70 8.19
N ALA A 347 0.23 15.71 8.20
CA ALA A 347 1.60 15.62 7.70
C ALA A 347 2.55 16.37 8.65
N MET A 348 3.85 16.32 8.35
CA MET A 348 4.86 17.13 9.03
C MET A 348 5.48 18.11 8.05
N ASN A 349 5.66 19.36 8.48
CA ASN A 349 6.28 20.42 7.68
C ASN A 349 7.79 20.15 7.45
N SER A 350 8.45 19.41 8.35
CA SER A 350 9.87 19.04 8.25
C SER A 350 10.04 17.54 8.00
N ARG A 351 11.05 17.15 7.22
CA ARG A 351 11.43 15.74 7.00
C ARG A 351 11.79 15.07 8.34
N ASN A 352 10.85 14.34 8.92
CA ASN A 352 11.05 13.59 10.15
C ASN A 352 11.10 12.09 9.85
N LYS A 353 12.27 11.48 10.03
CA LYS A 353 12.50 10.05 9.77
C LYS A 353 11.62 9.14 10.63
N GLU A 354 11.30 9.53 11.86
CA GLU A 354 10.43 8.76 12.76
C GLU A 354 8.99 8.75 12.24
N PHE A 355 8.45 9.91 11.85
CA PHE A 355 7.12 9.98 11.22
C PHE A 355 7.03 9.17 9.93
N THR A 356 8.01 9.33 9.03
CA THR A 356 8.10 8.53 7.80
C THR A 356 8.10 7.04 8.08
N THR A 357 8.90 6.61 9.08
CA THR A 357 9.00 5.21 9.47
C THR A 357 7.67 4.68 10.00
N ILE A 358 6.94 5.46 10.80
CA ILE A 358 5.63 5.07 11.34
C ILE A 358 4.59 4.98 10.22
N VAL A 359 4.51 5.98 9.34
CA VAL A 359 3.59 5.96 8.19
C VAL A 359 3.83 4.72 7.33
N ASN A 360 5.10 4.47 6.95
CA ASN A 360 5.44 3.33 6.10
C ASN A 360 5.19 2.00 6.81
N ALA A 361 5.53 1.86 8.11
CA ALA A 361 5.25 0.66 8.87
C ALA A 361 3.75 0.39 8.98
N MET A 362 2.93 1.41 9.26
CA MET A 362 1.47 1.25 9.33
C MET A 362 0.88 0.84 7.96
N ARG A 363 1.42 1.37 6.86
CA ARG A 363 1.02 1.00 5.49
C ARG A 363 1.38 -0.45 5.17
N THR A 364 2.64 -0.84 5.37
CA THR A 364 3.13 -2.20 5.08
C THR A 364 2.41 -3.25 5.89
N GLU A 365 2.09 -2.94 7.15
CA GLU A 365 1.37 -3.84 8.05
C GLU A 365 -0.15 -3.75 7.91
N GLN A 366 -0.65 -2.93 6.96
CA GLN A 366 -2.07 -2.77 6.67
C GLN A 366 -2.89 -2.44 7.93
N VAL A 367 -2.42 -1.45 8.71
CA VAL A 367 -3.09 -0.96 9.92
C VAL A 367 -3.38 0.55 9.85
N ALA A 368 -4.39 0.97 10.59
CA ALA A 368 -4.78 2.37 10.80
C ALA A 368 -4.93 2.64 12.31
N SER A 369 -5.00 3.90 12.73
CA SER A 369 -5.40 4.23 14.11
C SER A 369 -6.87 4.63 14.15
N LEU A 370 -7.61 4.16 15.16
CA LEU A 370 -8.99 4.51 15.41
C LEU A 370 -9.14 5.26 16.74
N PHE A 371 -9.46 6.53 16.69
CA PHE A 371 -9.82 7.33 17.86
C PHE A 371 -11.35 7.37 18.02
N LYS A 372 -11.84 7.11 19.23
CA LYS A 372 -13.25 7.28 19.60
C LYS A 372 -13.39 8.50 20.50
N GLY A 373 -14.08 9.52 20.02
CA GLY A 373 -14.27 10.77 20.76
C GLY A 373 -15.44 10.71 21.75
N PRO A 374 -15.55 11.73 22.62
CA PRO A 374 -16.55 11.81 23.69
C PRO A 374 -18.00 11.90 23.17
N ASP A 375 -18.18 12.36 21.95
CA ASP A 375 -19.44 12.62 21.25
C ASP A 375 -19.87 11.47 20.32
N LYS A 376 -19.40 10.24 20.60
CA LYS A 376 -19.53 9.07 19.72
C LYS A 376 -18.89 9.28 18.33
N SER A 377 -18.02 10.29 18.20
CA SER A 377 -17.25 10.49 16.98
C SER A 377 -16.23 9.37 16.81
N GLU A 378 -15.97 9.02 15.56
CA GLU A 378 -14.94 8.04 15.21
C GLU A 378 -14.00 8.70 14.22
N THR A 379 -12.70 8.74 14.53
CA THR A 379 -11.70 9.29 13.65
C THR A 379 -10.70 8.21 13.25
N TYR A 380 -10.60 7.97 11.95
CA TYR A 380 -9.64 7.05 11.37
C TYR A 380 -8.42 7.83 10.89
N LEU A 381 -7.24 7.37 11.30
CA LEU A 381 -5.94 7.84 10.84
C LEU A 381 -5.33 6.76 9.95
N ILE A 382 -5.43 6.95 8.64
CA ILE A 382 -5.11 5.95 7.61
C ILE A 382 -3.83 6.38 6.90
N PRO A 383 -2.76 5.57 6.87
CA PRO A 383 -1.55 5.95 6.12
C PRO A 383 -1.87 6.01 4.63
N ASN A 384 -1.22 6.93 3.91
CA ASN A 384 -1.25 6.95 2.45
C ASN A 384 -0.87 5.58 1.88
N GLY A 385 -1.67 5.03 0.97
CA GLY A 385 -1.55 3.65 0.47
C GLY A 385 -2.90 3.04 0.05
N GLU A 386 -2.96 1.71 -0.07
CA GLU A 386 -4.05 1.07 -0.80
C GLU A 386 -5.43 1.25 -0.17
N LEU A 387 -5.54 1.26 1.16
CA LEU A 387 -6.83 1.55 1.81
C LEU A 387 -7.30 2.98 1.49
N SER A 388 -6.40 3.96 1.55
CA SER A 388 -6.75 5.34 1.17
C SER A 388 -7.09 5.46 -0.31
N SER A 389 -6.41 4.70 -1.17
CA SER A 389 -6.68 4.59 -2.60
C SER A 389 -8.07 4.01 -2.86
N ALA A 390 -8.43 2.91 -2.18
CA ALA A 390 -9.76 2.29 -2.27
C ALA A 390 -10.89 3.24 -1.85
N LEU A 391 -10.65 4.07 -0.83
CA LEU A 391 -11.55 5.16 -0.41
C LEU A 391 -11.58 6.34 -1.39
N SER A 392 -10.90 6.21 -2.54
CA SER A 392 -10.72 7.23 -3.56
C SER A 392 -10.10 8.52 -3.02
N LEU A 393 -9.25 8.43 -1.99
CA LEU A 393 -8.51 9.57 -1.45
C LEU A 393 -7.28 9.89 -2.32
N PRO A 394 -6.81 11.16 -2.34
CA PRO A 394 -5.62 11.54 -3.09
C PRO A 394 -4.38 10.79 -2.63
N THR A 395 -3.61 10.24 -3.55
CA THR A 395 -2.32 9.62 -3.23
C THR A 395 -1.22 10.67 -3.21
N TYR A 396 -0.47 10.78 -2.11
CA TYR A 396 0.64 11.73 -1.99
C TYR A 396 1.99 11.06 -2.21
N ASN A 397 2.98 11.82 -2.69
CA ASN A 397 4.35 11.34 -2.89
C ASN A 397 5.25 11.55 -1.66
N TYR A 398 4.65 11.87 -0.50
CA TYR A 398 5.35 12.01 0.77
C TYR A 398 4.58 11.30 1.88
N PRO A 399 5.27 10.88 2.96
CA PRO A 399 4.63 10.23 4.10
C PRO A 399 3.62 11.16 4.78
N MET A 400 2.39 10.69 4.95
CA MET A 400 1.29 11.41 5.59
C MET A 400 0.17 10.43 5.98
N PHE A 401 -0.75 10.89 6.83
CA PHE A 401 -1.98 10.16 7.17
C PHE A 401 -3.26 10.90 6.74
N HIS A 402 -4.16 10.18 6.10
CA HIS A 402 -5.52 10.62 5.84
C HIS A 402 -6.30 10.55 7.15
N VAL A 403 -7.03 11.61 7.45
CA VAL A 403 -7.87 11.70 8.66
C VAL A 403 -9.32 11.79 8.22
N LEU A 404 -10.08 10.75 8.54
CA LEU A 404 -11.53 10.70 8.31
C LEU A 404 -12.24 10.78 9.66
N SER A 405 -12.90 11.90 9.93
CA SER A 405 -13.63 12.13 11.18
C SER A 405 -15.12 12.01 10.95
N PHE A 406 -15.74 11.00 11.55
CA PHE A 406 -17.17 10.75 11.52
C PHE A 406 -17.86 11.30 12.76
N THR A 407 -18.93 12.06 12.58
CA THR A 407 -19.75 12.66 13.65
C THR A 407 -21.23 12.34 13.45
N GLN A 408 -22.00 12.39 14.54
CA GLN A 408 -23.45 12.16 14.51
C GLN A 408 -24.23 13.40 14.07
N LYS A 409 -23.65 14.58 14.30
CA LYS A 409 -24.21 15.88 13.94
C LYS A 409 -23.22 16.61 13.03
N PRO A 410 -23.72 17.40 12.07
CA PRO A 410 -22.84 18.12 11.17
C PRO A 410 -22.08 19.21 11.93
N VAL A 411 -20.79 19.34 11.65
CA VAL A 411 -19.91 20.38 12.21
C VAL A 411 -19.78 21.56 11.23
N ALA A 412 -20.21 21.38 9.98
CA ALA A 412 -20.26 22.42 8.96
C ALA A 412 -21.63 22.45 8.26
N ARG A 413 -21.87 23.44 7.39
CA ARG A 413 -23.02 23.38 6.49
C ARG A 413 -22.84 22.18 5.55
N VAL A 414 -23.79 21.25 5.60
CA VAL A 414 -23.81 20.04 4.78
C VAL A 414 -24.05 20.42 3.33
N SER A 415 -23.23 19.90 2.42
CA SER A 415 -23.54 19.98 0.99
C SER A 415 -24.57 18.91 0.64
N HIS A 416 -25.71 19.31 0.07
CA HIS A 416 -26.68 18.38 -0.48
C HIS A 416 -26.23 17.92 -1.87
N GLU A 417 -25.71 16.71 -1.97
CA GLU A 417 -25.46 16.07 -3.26
C GLU A 417 -26.52 15.00 -3.54
N LYS A 418 -27.00 14.92 -4.79
CA LYS A 418 -27.86 13.81 -5.22
C LYS A 418 -27.04 12.52 -5.19
N LEU A 419 -27.53 11.52 -4.45
CA LEU A 419 -26.91 10.20 -4.32
C LEU A 419 -27.40 9.27 -5.42
N ILE A 420 -26.54 8.37 -5.87
CA ILE A 420 -26.94 7.26 -6.74
C ILE A 420 -27.62 6.21 -5.86
N GLU A 421 -28.78 5.71 -6.29
CA GLU A 421 -29.51 4.66 -5.60
C GLU A 421 -28.67 3.37 -5.52
N GLU A 422 -28.60 2.81 -4.32
CA GLU A 422 -27.79 1.64 -4.04
C GLU A 422 -28.59 0.35 -4.32
N ARG A 423 -28.00 -0.61 -5.03
CA ARG A 423 -28.45 -2.01 -4.99
C ARG A 423 -27.31 -2.88 -4.46
N ASN A 424 -27.44 -3.29 -3.19
CA ASN A 424 -26.72 -4.41 -2.56
C ASN A 424 -25.19 -4.31 -2.30
N TYR A 425 -24.55 -3.13 -2.19
CA TYR A 425 -23.12 -3.08 -1.85
C TYR A 425 -22.84 -3.23 -0.34
N THR A 426 -23.64 -2.58 0.52
CA THR A 426 -23.44 -2.64 1.99
C THR A 426 -23.87 -3.95 2.66
N ARG A 427 -24.62 -4.82 1.98
CA ARG A 427 -25.20 -6.02 2.64
C ARG A 427 -24.16 -7.10 2.89
N ASP A 428 -23.19 -7.23 1.98
CA ASP A 428 -22.14 -8.26 2.04
C ASP A 428 -20.72 -7.67 2.20
N GLY A 429 -20.55 -6.36 1.99
CA GLY A 429 -19.24 -5.68 2.10
C GLY A 429 -18.19 -6.27 1.15
N PRO A 430 -16.99 -5.69 1.05
CA PRO A 430 -15.86 -6.43 0.49
C PRO A 430 -15.61 -7.64 1.41
N THR A 431 -15.77 -8.86 0.90
CA THR A 431 -15.53 -10.10 1.62
C THR A 431 -14.03 -10.23 1.90
N LEU A 432 -13.63 -9.62 3.00
CA LEU A 432 -12.24 -9.49 3.41
C LEU A 432 -11.94 -10.56 4.44
N ASN A 433 -11.88 -11.78 3.98
CA ASN A 433 -11.29 -12.85 4.76
C ASN A 433 -9.78 -12.82 4.53
N GLN A 434 -9.04 -12.87 5.64
CA GLN A 434 -7.61 -13.14 5.73
C GLN A 434 -6.67 -11.92 5.76
N ARG A 435 -6.52 -11.38 6.98
CA ARG A 435 -5.21 -11.17 7.64
C ARG A 435 -5.43 -10.78 9.09
N VAL A 436 -5.25 -11.72 10.01
CA VAL A 436 -5.20 -11.44 11.44
C VAL A 436 -4.12 -12.31 12.04
N ASP A 437 -2.88 -11.83 11.97
CA ASP A 437 -1.91 -12.14 13.02
C ASP A 437 -1.69 -10.85 13.80
N SER A 438 -2.31 -10.79 14.99
CA SER A 438 -2.32 -9.66 15.91
C SER A 438 -0.99 -9.40 16.62
N SER A 439 0.13 -9.78 16.00
CA SER A 439 1.48 -9.65 16.56
C SER A 439 2.48 -9.34 15.44
N SER A 440 2.32 -8.19 14.79
CA SER A 440 3.30 -7.70 13.82
C SER A 440 4.67 -7.48 14.49
N VAL A 441 5.60 -8.38 14.20
CA VAL A 441 7.00 -8.30 14.63
C VAL A 441 7.68 -7.06 14.07
N ILE A 442 7.26 -6.56 12.90
CA ILE A 442 7.85 -5.37 12.25
C ILE A 442 7.36 -4.09 12.92
N LEU A 443 6.05 -3.94 13.20
CA LEU A 443 5.55 -2.82 14.02
C LEU A 443 6.17 -2.85 15.42
N TYR A 444 6.22 -4.02 16.05
CA TYR A 444 6.85 -4.17 17.36
C TYR A 444 8.35 -3.83 17.31
N LYS A 445 9.12 -4.33 16.33
CA LYS A 445 10.53 -3.98 16.13
C LYS A 445 10.72 -2.50 15.80
N THR A 446 9.81 -1.91 15.04
CA THR A 446 9.85 -0.49 14.67
C THR A 446 9.64 0.36 15.92
N PHE A 447 8.56 0.11 16.67
CA PHE A 447 8.33 0.76 17.95
C PHE A 447 9.47 0.49 18.95
N ALA A 448 9.99 -0.73 19.04
CA ALA A 448 11.14 -1.08 19.90
C ALA A 448 12.45 -0.37 19.50
N LYS A 449 12.73 -0.23 18.20
CA LYS A 449 13.87 0.56 17.69
C LYS A 449 13.69 2.05 18.02
N LEU A 450 12.48 2.58 17.92
CA LEU A 450 12.17 3.95 18.34
C LEU A 450 12.32 4.12 19.87
N TYR A 451 11.90 3.12 20.65
CA TYR A 451 12.07 3.08 22.11
C TYR A 451 13.54 3.07 22.55
N SER A 452 14.40 2.29 21.88
CA SER A 452 15.83 2.17 22.22
C SER A 452 16.65 3.41 21.84
N LYS A 453 16.34 4.06 20.70
CA LYS A 453 17.05 5.29 20.27
C LYS A 453 16.85 6.48 21.21
N ARG A 454 15.70 6.60 21.88
CA ARG A 454 15.46 7.65 22.90
C ARG A 454 16.13 7.35 24.25
N GLY A 455 16.32 6.07 24.60
CA GLY A 455 17.06 5.66 25.80
C GLY A 455 18.56 5.99 25.73
N GLN A 456 19.16 5.96 24.54
CA GLN A 456 20.57 6.35 24.34
C GLN A 456 20.77 7.88 24.34
N LYS A 457 19.81 8.67 23.85
CA LYS A 457 19.84 10.13 23.97
C LYS A 457 19.76 10.60 25.42
N LYS A 458 18.89 10.00 26.25
CA LYS A 458 18.83 10.29 27.70
C LYS A 458 20.12 9.88 28.43
N LYS A 459 20.77 8.77 28.06
CA LYS A 459 22.08 8.38 28.65
C LYS A 459 23.24 9.29 28.21
N MET A 460 23.17 9.93 27.04
CA MET A 460 24.16 10.93 26.61
C MET A 460 23.93 12.32 27.22
N GLU A 461 22.68 12.73 27.45
CA GLU A 461 22.38 13.99 28.17
C GLU A 461 22.69 13.89 29.67
N VAL A 462 22.43 12.73 30.31
CA VAL A 462 22.82 12.52 31.72
C VAL A 462 24.34 12.42 31.89
N LYS A 463 25.09 11.94 30.88
CA LYS A 463 26.56 11.97 30.91
C LYS A 463 27.15 13.36 30.62
N LYS A 464 26.43 14.26 29.95
CA LYS A 464 26.85 15.66 29.75
C LYS A 464 26.55 16.57 30.94
N ASN A 465 25.53 16.24 31.74
CA ASN A 465 25.17 17.00 32.94
C ASN A 465 25.71 16.39 34.25
N GLY A 466 26.58 15.38 34.15
CA GLY A 466 27.16 14.66 35.30
C GLY A 466 28.67 14.82 35.45
N SER A 467 29.29 15.80 34.78
CA SER A 467 30.74 16.06 34.85
C SER A 467 31.10 17.44 35.42
N ASP A 468 30.22 18.04 36.22
CA ASP A 468 30.59 19.18 37.09
C ASP A 468 30.35 18.75 38.55
N GLY A 469 31.40 18.23 39.17
CA GLY A 469 31.33 17.78 40.56
C GLY A 469 32.55 17.01 41.03
N SER A 470 33.72 17.66 41.09
CA SER A 470 34.64 17.57 42.25
C SER A 470 35.97 18.27 41.96
N GLY A 471 36.40 19.12 42.91
CA GLY A 471 37.82 19.37 43.15
C GLY A 471 38.28 20.83 43.07
N ILE A 472 37.94 21.64 44.08
CA ILE A 472 38.87 22.68 44.55
C ILE A 472 39.00 22.54 46.07
N CYS A 473 40.11 21.96 46.50
CA CYS A 473 40.68 22.16 47.84
C CYS A 473 41.86 23.12 47.70
N GLY A 474 41.98 24.07 48.64
CA GLY A 474 43.16 24.89 48.83
C GLY A 474 42.87 26.10 49.72
N GLY A 475 43.20 25.99 51.01
CA GLY A 475 43.09 27.09 51.98
C GLY A 475 44.30 28.01 52.01
N LEU A 476 44.15 29.14 52.71
CA LEU A 476 45.17 30.00 53.32
C LEU A 476 44.42 30.89 54.33
N PHE A 477 44.71 30.78 55.63
CA PHE A 477 45.60 31.64 56.43
C PHE A 477 45.04 33.04 56.74
N ASP A 478 45.03 33.31 58.06
CA ASP A 478 44.64 34.47 58.85
C ASP A 478 43.14 34.81 59.04
#